data_AF-A0A1G8C187-F1
#
_entry.id   AF-A0A1G8C187-F1
#
_cell.length_a   1.000
_cell.length_b   1.000
_cell.length_c   1.000
_cell.angle_alpha   90.00
_cell.angle_beta   90.00
_cell.angle_gamma   90.00
#
_symmetry.space_group_name_H-M   'P 1'
#
loop_
_entity.id
_entity.type
_entity.pdbx_description
1 polymer ?
#
loop_
_entity_poly.entity_id
_entity_poly.type
_entity_poly.pdbx_seq_one_letter_code
_entity_poly.pdbx_strand_id
1 'polypeptide(L)'
;MTEITTEVRLFPDGMELDDVNAPHFTVKVAWRGARSETGRGGYAVIQGGDRHLSRAGNWRYNPEPRLQRHYRWETLEEALEVARSVVNSIKVMGRTWTQWQKESAEGETRRAAEAAS
;
A
#
# COMPACT_ATOMS: atom_id res chain seq x y z
N MET A 1 1.63 12.14 -25.87
CA MET A 1 2.03 11.94 -24.46
C MET A 1 1.29 10.77 -23.86
N THR A 2 1.90 9.58 -23.89
CA THR A 2 1.30 8.36 -23.33
C THR A 2 2.01 8.00 -22.02
N GLU A 3 1.27 8.01 -20.91
CA GLU A 3 1.75 7.51 -19.61
C GLU A 3 1.44 6.02 -19.50
N ILE A 4 2.38 5.22 -19.01
CA ILE A 4 2.14 3.81 -18.72
C ILE A 4 1.43 3.74 -17.36
N THR A 5 0.26 3.11 -17.36
CA THR A 5 -0.52 2.87 -16.14
C THR A 5 -0.62 1.38 -15.90
N THR A 6 -0.11 0.92 -14.75
CA THR A 6 -0.24 -0.48 -14.32
C THR A 6 -1.04 -0.53 -13.03
N GLU A 7 -2.15 -1.26 -13.04
CA GLU A 7 -2.93 -1.51 -11.82
C GLU A 7 -2.36 -2.69 -11.04
N VAL A 8 -2.17 -2.50 -9.74
CA VAL A 8 -1.76 -3.57 -8.82
C VAL A 8 -2.57 -3.51 -7.54
N ARG A 9 -2.61 -4.64 -6.84
CA ARG A 9 -3.05 -4.71 -5.45
C ARG A 9 -1.84 -4.83 -4.55
N LEU A 10 -1.73 -3.93 -3.58
CA LEU A 10 -0.70 -3.95 -2.56
C LEU A 10 -1.19 -4.71 -1.33
N PHE A 11 -0.35 -5.61 -0.83
CA PHE A 11 -0.59 -6.43 0.35
C PHE A 11 0.33 -5.97 1.49
N PRO A 12 -0.16 -6.01 2.75
CA PRO A 12 0.72 -5.83 3.90
C PRO A 12 1.69 -7.01 4.01
N ASP A 13 2.78 -6.79 4.70
CA ASP A 13 3.85 -7.77 4.87
C ASP A 13 3.36 -9.03 5.58
N GLY A 14 3.67 -10.19 5.01
CA GLY A 14 3.30 -11.48 5.57
C GLY A 14 1.82 -11.84 5.40
N MET A 15 1.05 -11.10 4.59
CA MET A 15 -0.30 -11.51 4.18
C MET A 15 -0.24 -12.40 2.95
N GLU A 16 -0.91 -13.55 3.02
CA GLU A 16 -1.10 -14.43 1.87
C GLU A 16 -2.09 -13.83 0.86
N LEU A 17 -1.91 -14.16 -0.42
CA LEU A 17 -2.72 -13.59 -1.50
C LEU A 17 -4.20 -13.96 -1.42
N ASP A 18 -4.51 -15.12 -0.85
CA ASP A 18 -5.83 -15.69 -0.68
C ASP A 18 -6.41 -15.51 0.73
N ASP A 19 -5.76 -14.69 1.58
CA ASP A 19 -6.27 -14.40 2.92
C ASP A 19 -7.68 -13.78 2.84
N VAL A 20 -8.61 -14.33 3.62
CA VAL A 20 -10.01 -13.88 3.65
C VAL A 20 -10.15 -12.40 4.04
N ASN A 21 -9.18 -11.86 4.79
CA ASN A 21 -9.16 -10.48 5.24
C ASN A 21 -8.43 -9.53 4.28
N ALA A 22 -7.86 -10.03 3.18
CA ALA A 22 -7.18 -9.22 2.19
C ALA A 22 -8.01 -8.00 1.71
N PRO A 23 -9.33 -8.07 1.50
CA PRO A 23 -10.13 -6.90 1.11
C PRO A 23 -10.09 -5.74 2.12
N HIS A 24 -9.77 -6.00 3.39
CA HIS A 24 -9.75 -5.00 4.46
C HIS A 24 -8.39 -4.34 4.67
N PHE A 25 -7.31 -5.02 4.32
CA PHE A 25 -5.94 -4.53 4.53
C PHE A 25 -5.18 -4.19 3.24
N THR A 26 -5.74 -4.52 2.07
CA THR A 26 -5.07 -4.25 0.80
C THR A 26 -5.51 -2.94 0.18
N VAL A 27 -4.66 -2.39 -0.70
CA VAL A 27 -4.99 -1.20 -1.48
C VAL A 27 -4.81 -1.50 -2.97
N LYS A 28 -5.84 -1.25 -3.76
CA LYS A 28 -5.71 -1.20 -5.23
C LYS A 28 -5.13 0.16 -5.62
N VAL A 29 -4.03 0.13 -6.36
CA VAL A 29 -3.36 1.33 -6.87
C VAL A 29 -3.04 1.19 -8.35
N ALA A 30 -2.88 2.32 -9.01
CA ALA A 30 -2.33 2.45 -10.34
C ALA A 30 -0.99 3.18 -10.25
N TRP A 31 0.05 2.61 -10.85
CA TRP A 31 1.34 3.27 -11.03
C TRP A 31 1.29 4.10 -12.31
N ARG A 32 1.54 5.39 -12.22
CA ARG A 32 1.84 6.20 -13.41
C ARG A 32 3.35 6.31 -13.53
N GLY A 33 3.91 5.64 -14.52
CA GLY A 33 5.35 5.67 -14.80
C GLY A 33 5.80 7.00 -15.41
N ALA A 34 7.11 7.11 -15.63
CA ALA A 34 7.68 8.24 -16.36
C ALA A 34 7.07 8.33 -17.78
N ARG A 35 7.02 9.55 -18.33
CA ARG A 35 6.47 9.78 -19.67
C ARG A 35 7.32 9.02 -20.69
N SER A 36 6.69 8.09 -21.43
CA SER A 36 7.34 7.22 -22.41
C SER A 36 8.26 7.96 -23.41
N GLU A 37 7.84 9.14 -23.84
CA GLU A 37 8.55 9.97 -24.84
C GLU A 37 9.82 10.65 -24.30
N THR A 38 9.92 10.87 -23.00
CA THR A 38 11.02 11.67 -22.41
C THR A 38 11.78 10.94 -21.32
N GLY A 39 11.25 9.83 -20.80
CA GLY A 39 11.71 9.20 -19.57
C GLY A 39 11.60 10.10 -18.34
N ARG A 40 10.95 11.27 -18.45
CA ARG A 40 10.85 12.29 -17.39
C ARG A 40 9.48 12.27 -16.73
N GLY A 41 9.43 12.78 -15.50
CA GLY A 41 8.19 12.94 -14.74
C GLY A 41 8.02 11.94 -13.61
N GLY A 42 8.90 10.95 -13.47
CA GLY A 42 8.91 10.03 -12.33
C GLY A 42 7.66 9.16 -12.19
N TYR A 43 7.62 8.39 -11.11
CA TYR A 43 6.54 7.47 -10.77
C TYR A 43 5.53 8.13 -9.84
N ALA A 44 4.24 7.84 -9.98
CA ALA A 44 3.20 8.25 -9.03
C ALA A 44 2.34 7.04 -8.65
N VAL A 45 1.86 7.02 -7.40
CA VAL A 45 0.94 5.98 -6.91
C VAL A 45 -0.44 6.58 -6.75
N ILE A 46 -1.43 5.99 -7.40
CA ILE A 46 -2.79 6.53 -7.44
C ILE A 46 -3.81 5.50 -6.99
N GLN A 47 -4.65 5.86 -6.04
CA GLN A 47 -5.72 5.03 -5.53
C GLN A 47 -7.07 5.53 -6.05
N GLY A 48 -7.86 4.66 -6.66
CA GLY A 48 -9.22 4.99 -7.11
C GLY A 48 -9.29 6.02 -8.27
N GLY A 49 -8.18 6.24 -8.98
CA GLY A 49 -8.10 7.12 -10.16
C GLY A 49 -7.67 8.56 -9.90
N ASP A 50 -7.87 9.08 -8.68
CA ASP A 50 -7.77 10.51 -8.36
C ASP A 50 -7.02 10.85 -7.05
N ARG A 51 -6.81 9.88 -6.16
CA ARG A 51 -6.03 10.07 -4.92
C ARG A 51 -4.58 9.73 -5.15
N HIS A 52 -3.70 10.70 -4.97
CA HIS A 52 -2.26 10.53 -5.12
C HIS A 52 -1.61 10.30 -3.76
N LEU A 53 -0.69 9.34 -3.70
CA LEU A 53 0.16 9.12 -2.55
C LEU A 53 1.27 10.17 -2.54
N SER A 54 1.46 10.85 -1.41
CA SER A 54 2.60 11.74 -1.21
C SER A 54 3.82 10.96 -0.70
N ARG A 55 5.02 11.53 -0.89
CA ARG A 55 6.27 11.04 -0.29
C ARG A 55 6.23 10.96 1.24
N ALA A 56 5.28 11.65 1.88
CA ALA A 56 5.05 11.60 3.33
C ALA A 56 4.04 10.51 3.76
N GLY A 57 3.59 9.64 2.85
CA GLY A 57 2.65 8.56 3.17
C GLY A 57 1.18 8.96 3.24
N ASN A 58 0.83 10.20 2.86
CA ASN A 58 -0.56 10.68 2.90
C ASN A 58 -1.21 10.64 1.53
N TRP A 59 -2.46 10.18 1.46
CA TRP A 59 -3.30 10.26 0.27
C TRP A 59 -3.95 11.64 0.15
N ARG A 60 -3.90 12.23 -1.04
CA ARG A 60 -4.59 13.50 -1.35
C ARG A 60 -5.32 13.41 -2.67
N TYR A 61 -6.56 13.89 -2.68
CA TYR A 61 -7.33 14.07 -3.90
C TYR A 61 -6.71 15.16 -4.78
N ASN A 62 -6.40 14.81 -6.04
CA ASN A 62 -5.96 15.71 -7.11
C ASN A 62 -5.04 16.85 -6.64
N PRO A 63 -3.78 16.56 -6.25
CA PRO A 63 -2.87 17.58 -5.73
C PRO A 63 -2.59 18.65 -6.78
N GLU A 64 -2.50 19.90 -6.34
CA GLU A 64 -2.22 21.04 -7.21
C GLU A 64 -0.95 20.83 -8.06
N PRO A 65 -0.92 21.30 -9.32
CA PRO A 65 0.22 21.07 -10.23
C PRO A 65 1.59 21.45 -9.64
N ARG A 66 1.65 22.54 -8.86
CA ARG A 66 2.88 23.01 -8.19
C ARG A 66 3.43 22.04 -7.14
N LEU A 67 2.60 21.11 -6.66
CA LEU A 67 2.96 20.13 -5.63
C LEU A 67 3.35 18.77 -6.21
N GLN A 68 3.32 18.58 -7.54
CA GLN A 68 3.57 17.28 -8.18
C GLN A 68 4.87 16.60 -7.71
N ARG A 69 5.93 17.36 -7.43
CA ARG A 69 7.20 16.84 -6.87
C ARG A 69 7.06 16.11 -5.53
N HIS A 70 6.01 16.39 -4.76
CA HIS A 70 5.71 15.74 -3.49
C HIS A 70 4.91 14.45 -3.64
N TYR A 71 4.43 14.15 -4.86
CA TYR A 71 3.60 13.00 -5.20
C TYR A 71 4.22 12.14 -6.29
N ARG A 72 5.48 12.42 -6.63
CA ARG A 72 6.24 11.69 -7.64
C ARG A 72 7.61 11.33 -7.11
N TRP A 73 8.08 10.15 -7.52
CA TRP A 73 9.37 9.58 -7.16
C TRP A 73 10.23 9.42 -8.40
N GLU A 74 11.55 9.45 -8.21
CA GLU A 74 12.47 9.28 -9.34
C GLU A 74 12.49 7.83 -9.81
N THR A 75 12.36 6.87 -8.88
CA THR A 75 12.37 5.44 -9.13
C THR A 75 11.06 4.77 -8.72
N LEU A 76 10.81 3.58 -9.26
CA LEU A 76 9.64 2.77 -8.90
C LEU A 76 9.81 2.23 -7.47
N GLU A 77 11.03 1.84 -7.11
CA GLU A 77 11.39 1.28 -5.81
C GLU A 77 11.06 2.24 -4.66
N GLU A 78 11.41 3.53 -4.77
CA GLU A 78 11.05 4.50 -3.73
C GLU A 78 9.53 4.67 -3.59
N ALA A 79 8.80 4.66 -4.71
CA ALA A 79 7.35 4.74 -4.69
C ALA A 79 6.72 3.51 -4.03
N LEU A 80 7.26 2.32 -4.33
CA LEU A 80 6.85 1.06 -3.72
C LEU A 80 7.13 1.03 -2.22
N GLU A 81 8.28 1.52 -1.77
CA GLU A 81 8.64 1.57 -0.35
C GLU A 81 7.63 2.39 0.47
N VAL A 82 7.29 3.59 -0.01
CA VAL A 82 6.29 4.43 0.68
C VAL A 82 4.90 3.78 0.63
N ALA A 83 4.51 3.22 -0.51
CA ALA A 83 3.21 2.55 -0.64
C ALA A 83 3.10 1.32 0.27
N ARG A 84 4.17 0.54 0.41
CA ARG A 84 4.28 -0.60 1.33
C ARG A 84 4.15 -0.16 2.78
N SER A 85 4.85 0.90 3.18
CA SER A 85 4.74 1.48 4.53
C SER A 85 3.31 1.89 4.87
N VAL A 86 2.62 2.55 3.93
CA VAL A 86 1.22 2.93 4.09
C VAL A 86 0.31 1.71 4.24
N VAL A 87 0.47 0.69 3.40
CA VAL A 87 -0.35 -0.53 3.45
C VAL A 87 -0.14 -1.28 4.78
N ASN A 88 1.11 -1.37 5.25
CA ASN A 88 1.43 -1.95 6.56
C ASN A 88 0.82 -1.17 7.74
N SER A 89 0.55 0.12 7.55
CA SER A 89 -0.06 0.97 8.58
C SER A 89 -1.59 0.92 8.60
N ILE A 90 -2.23 0.26 7.62
CA ILE A 90 -3.70 0.16 7.56
C ILE A 90 -4.21 -0.56 8.80
N LYS A 91 -5.18 0.08 9.47
CA LYS A 91 -5.81 -0.46 10.66
C LYS A 91 -7.24 -0.88 10.38
N VAL A 92 -7.56 -2.12 10.73
CA VAL A 92 -8.92 -2.66 10.76
C VAL A 92 -9.24 -2.97 12.20
N MET A 93 -10.35 -2.40 12.71
CA MET A 93 -10.72 -2.49 14.13
C MET A 93 -9.57 -2.11 15.07
N GLY A 94 -8.85 -1.04 14.73
CA GLY A 94 -7.75 -0.48 15.54
C GLY A 94 -6.40 -1.17 15.40
N ARG A 95 -6.28 -2.22 14.58
CA ARG A 95 -5.07 -3.05 14.49
C ARG A 95 -4.55 -3.18 13.07
N THR A 96 -3.24 -3.21 12.92
CA THR A 96 -2.59 -3.56 11.64
C THR A 96 -2.63 -5.06 11.38
N TRP A 97 -2.32 -5.46 10.15
CA TRP A 97 -2.24 -6.88 9.78
C TRP A 97 -1.29 -7.67 10.69
N THR A 98 -0.07 -7.15 10.89
CA THR A 98 0.92 -7.78 11.79
C THR A 98 0.41 -7.93 13.21
N GLN A 99 -0.39 -6.97 13.70
CA GLN A 99 -1.00 -7.05 15.03
C GLN A 99 -2.08 -8.15 15.10
N TRP A 100 -2.90 -8.30 14.05
CA TRP A 100 -3.88 -9.40 13.96
C TRP A 100 -3.22 -10.77 13.92
N GLN A 101 -2.17 -10.94 13.13
CA GLN A 101 -1.43 -12.20 13.06
C GLN A 101 -0.86 -12.58 14.43
N LYS A 102 -0.28 -11.61 15.14
CA LYS A 102 0.26 -11.82 16.48
C LYS A 102 -0.80 -12.27 17.48
N GLU A 103 -1.94 -11.59 17.54
CA GLU A 103 -3.03 -11.96 18.46
C GLU A 103 -3.63 -13.34 18.14
N SER A 104 -3.76 -13.67 16.86
CA SER A 104 -4.28 -14.98 16.42
C SER A 104 -3.36 -16.12 16.86
N ALA A 105 -2.05 -15.96 16.63
CA ALA A 105 -1.05 -16.93 17.06
C ALA A 105 -0.99 -17.10 18.59
N GLU A 106 -1.08 -15.99 19.34
CA GLU A 106 -1.16 -16.02 20.82
C GLU A 106 -2.43 -16.73 21.31
N GLY A 107 -3.57 -16.50 20.64
CA GLY A 107 -4.84 -17.14 20.97
C GLY A 107 -4.88 -18.63 20.66
N GLU A 108 -4.24 -19.08 19.59
CA GLU A 108 -4.04 -20.51 19.29
C GLU A 108 -3.13 -21.18 20.31
N THR A 109 -2.01 -20.55 20.63
CA THR A 109 -1.07 -21.06 21.65
C THR A 109 -1.75 -21.23 23.00
N ARG A 110 -2.57 -20.25 23.42
CA ARG A 110 -3.33 -20.33 24.68
C ARG A 110 -4.32 -21.48 24.67
N ARG A 111 -5.11 -21.63 23.60
CA ARG A 111 -6.09 -22.73 23.45
C ARG A 111 -5.41 -24.11 23.46
N ALA A 112 -4.24 -24.23 22.84
CA ALA A 112 -3.47 -25.47 22.86
C ALA A 112 -2.95 -25.80 24.27
N ALA A 113 -2.50 -24.81 25.04
CA ALA A 113 -2.06 -25.00 26.42
C ALA A 113 -3.20 -25.38 27.36
N GLU A 114 -4.38 -24.78 27.20
CA GLU A 114 -5.59 -25.11 27.97
C GLU A 114 -6.11 -26.51 27.65
N ALA A 115 -6.05 -26.95 26.38
CA ALA A 115 -6.47 -28.30 25.99
C ALA A 115 -5.51 -29.41 26.47
N ALA A 116 -4.29 -29.05 26.87
CA ALA A 116 -3.26 -29.98 27.35
C ALA A 116 -3.15 -30.04 28.88
N SER A 117 -3.91 -29.20 29.61
CA SER A 117 -3.99 -29.19 31.08
C SER A 117 -5.22 -29.95 31.58
#